data_AF-A0A089KCU8-F1
#
_entry.id   AF-A0A089KCU8-F1
#
_cell.length_a   1.000
_cell.length_b   1.000
_cell.length_c   1.000
_cell.angle_alpha   90.00
_cell.angle_beta   90.00
_cell.angle_gamma   90.00
#
_symmetry.space_group_name_H-M   'P 1'
#
loop_
_entity.id
_entity.type
_entity.pdbx_description
1 polymer ?
#
loop_
_entity_poly.entity_id
_entity_poly.type
_entity_poly.pdbx_seq_one_letter_code
_entity_poly.pdbx_strand_id
1 'polypeptide(L)'
;MADKVTVSYQGLAQQADSIKRQKQEYDALMKKIVTTATTLNSIWEDAAAKEFEEKVKGMQKTFDAFGQALDNIGIHMKNVSTSYQELSQNIKTAQNKSF
;
A
#
# COMPACT_ATOMS: atom_id res chain seq x y z
N MET A 1 -10.73 12.87 20.06
CA MET A 1 -9.45 12.33 20.57
C MET A 1 -8.38 12.85 19.63
N ALA A 2 -7.31 13.47 20.13
CA ALA A 2 -6.23 13.94 19.25
C ALA A 2 -5.50 12.72 18.69
N ASP A 3 -5.43 12.61 17.36
CA ASP A 3 -4.71 11.52 16.68
C ASP A 3 -3.26 11.51 17.16
N LYS A 4 -2.88 10.45 17.89
CA LYS A 4 -1.53 10.31 18.45
C LYS A 4 -0.61 9.72 17.40
N VAL A 5 0.02 10.59 16.62
CA VAL A 5 1.14 10.20 15.76
C VAL A 5 2.38 10.01 16.65
N THR A 6 2.83 8.76 16.80
CA THR A 6 3.94 8.38 17.68
C THR A 6 5.32 8.48 17.03
N VAL A 7 5.38 8.77 15.73
CA VAL A 7 6.61 8.83 14.93
C VAL A 7 6.85 10.24 14.40
N SER A 8 8.11 10.62 14.18
CA SER A 8 8.45 11.91 13.55
C SER A 8 7.93 11.96 12.11
N TYR A 9 7.86 13.16 11.51
CA TYR A 9 7.52 13.30 10.09
C TYR A 9 8.44 12.46 9.18
N GLN A 10 9.75 12.37 9.51
CA GLN A 10 10.67 11.48 8.79
C GLN A 10 10.28 9.99 8.93
N GLY A 11 9.86 9.57 10.13
CA GLY A 11 9.38 8.21 10.36
C GLY A 11 8.10 7.90 9.56
N LEU A 12 7.18 8.86 9.44
CA LEU A 12 5.99 8.73 8.60
C LEU A 12 6.33 8.61 7.12
N ALA A 13 7.26 9.43 6.61
CA ALA A 13 7.72 9.35 5.22
C ALA A 13 8.35 7.98 4.92
N GLN A 14 9.22 7.49 5.81
CA GLN A 14 9.84 6.16 5.66
C GLN A 14 8.81 5.04 5.67
N GLN A 15 7.79 5.13 6.53
CA GLN A 15 6.72 4.15 6.58
C GLN A 15 5.86 4.20 5.31
N ALA A 16 5.55 5.38 4.79
CA ALA A 16 4.85 5.55 3.52
C ALA A 16 5.61 4.90 2.35
N ASP A 17 6.94 5.06 2.31
CA ASP A 17 7.79 4.43 1.29
C ASP A 17 7.91 2.90 1.48
N SER A 18 7.85 2.41 2.72
CA SER A 18 7.76 0.98 3.00
C SER A 18 6.47 0.38 2.47
N ILE A 19 5.33 1.04 2.72
CA ILE A 19 4.01 0.60 2.24
C ILE A 19 3.94 0.60 0.71
N LYS A 20 4.53 1.59 0.04
CA LYS A 20 4.64 1.61 -1.42
C LYS A 20 5.41 0.41 -1.97
N ARG A 21 6.52 0.04 -1.33
CA ARG A 21 7.29 -1.17 -1.70
C ARG A 21 6.46 -2.44 -1.48
N GLN A 22 5.76 -2.54 -0.36
CA GLN A 22 4.85 -3.66 -0.09
C GLN A 22 3.74 -3.77 -1.14
N LYS A 23 3.18 -2.65 -1.60
CA LYS A 23 2.22 -2.64 -2.72
C LYS A 23 2.83 -3.20 -4.01
N GLN A 24 4.05 -2.79 -4.35
CA GLN A 24 4.74 -3.30 -5.55
C GLN A 24 5.01 -4.82 -5.46
N GLU A 25 5.46 -5.29 -4.30
CA GLU A 25 5.68 -6.71 -4.03
C GLU A 25 4.36 -7.50 -4.10
N TYR A 26 3.30 -6.93 -3.54
CA TYR A 26 1.95 -7.48 -3.58
C TYR A 26 1.41 -7.60 -5.01
N ASP A 27 1.47 -6.53 -5.80
CA ASP A 27 1.01 -6.51 -7.20
C ASP A 27 1.79 -7.54 -8.04
N ALA A 28 3.10 -7.66 -7.82
CA ALA A 28 3.94 -8.66 -8.47
C ALA A 28 3.57 -10.09 -8.08
N LEU A 29 3.26 -10.34 -6.80
CA LEU A 29 2.80 -11.64 -6.32
C LEU A 29 1.45 -12.02 -6.92
N MET A 30 0.49 -11.09 -6.92
CA MET A 30 -0.84 -11.33 -7.50
C MET A 30 -0.76 -11.66 -8.98
N LYS A 31 0.07 -10.93 -9.74
CA LYS A 31 0.33 -11.22 -11.16
C LYS A 31 0.87 -12.63 -11.37
N LYS A 32 1.80 -13.09 -10.51
CA LYS A 32 2.35 -14.45 -10.57
C LYS A 32 1.26 -15.49 -10.32
N ILE A 33 0.44 -15.31 -9.27
CA ILE A 33 -0.65 -16.24 -8.93
C ILE A 33 -1.65 -16.37 -10.09
N VAL A 34 -2.11 -15.24 -10.64
CA VAL A 34 -3.04 -15.23 -11.79
C VAL A 34 -2.44 -15.92 -13.01
N THR A 35 -1.15 -15.68 -13.27
CA THR A 35 -0.43 -16.35 -14.36
C THR A 35 -0.36 -17.85 -14.14
N THR A 36 0.07 -18.30 -12.95
CA THR A 36 0.12 -19.72 -12.59
C THR A 36 -1.24 -20.38 -12.73
N ALA A 37 -2.31 -19.76 -12.26
CA ALA A 37 -3.67 -20.27 -12.38
C ALA A 37 -4.09 -20.48 -13.83
N THR A 38 -3.82 -19.49 -14.69
CA THR A 38 -4.14 -19.54 -16.12
C THR A 38 -3.29 -20.61 -16.84
N THR A 39 -1.99 -20.67 -16.52
CA THR A 39 -1.06 -21.62 -17.13
C THR A 39 -1.37 -23.07 -16.71
N LEU A 40 -1.72 -23.32 -15.44
CA LEU A 40 -2.06 -24.65 -14.96
C LEU A 40 -3.23 -25.23 -15.74
N ASN A 41 -4.31 -24.47 -15.91
CA ASN A 41 -5.46 -24.94 -16.69
C ASN A 41 -5.10 -25.21 -18.16
N SER A 42 -4.15 -24.47 -18.75
CA SER A 42 -3.68 -24.71 -20.13
C SER A 42 -2.82 -25.97 -20.32
N ILE A 43 -2.17 -26.43 -19.25
CA ILE A 43 -1.28 -27.61 -19.27
C ILE A 43 -2.03 -28.87 -18.84
N TRP A 44 -2.94 -28.73 -17.88
CA TRP A 44 -3.66 -29.83 -17.25
C TRP A 44 -5.12 -29.44 -17.06
N GLU A 45 -5.97 -29.71 -18.05
CA GLU A 45 -7.42 -29.45 -18.00
C GLU A 45 -8.16 -30.51 -17.15
N ASP A 46 -7.84 -30.61 -15.86
CA ASP A 46 -8.65 -31.39 -14.93
C ASP A 46 -9.56 -30.51 -14.06
N ALA A 47 -10.43 -31.16 -13.28
CA ALA A 47 -11.38 -30.45 -12.42
C ALA A 47 -10.67 -29.60 -11.35
N ALA A 48 -9.51 -30.04 -10.86
CA ALA A 48 -8.77 -29.35 -9.81
C ALA A 48 -8.09 -28.07 -10.35
N ALA A 49 -7.52 -28.12 -11.54
CA ALA A 49 -6.92 -26.96 -12.21
C ALA A 49 -7.97 -25.89 -12.53
N LYS A 50 -9.16 -26.31 -13.02
CA LYS A 50 -10.30 -25.41 -13.26
C LYS A 50 -10.80 -24.77 -11.96
N GLU A 51 -10.98 -25.55 -10.91
CA GLU A 51 -11.40 -25.04 -9.60
C GLU A 51 -10.40 -24.03 -9.05
N PHE A 52 -9.10 -24.30 -9.18
CA PHE A 52 -8.06 -23.37 -8.78
C PHE A 52 -8.11 -22.05 -9.58
N GLU A 53 -8.23 -22.13 -10.90
CA GLU A 53 -8.35 -20.94 -11.76
C GLU A 53 -9.59 -20.11 -11.42
N GLU A 54 -10.74 -20.75 -11.27
CA GLU A 54 -11.98 -20.08 -10.89
C GLU A 54 -11.87 -19.40 -9.53
N LYS A 55 -11.24 -20.05 -8.56
CA LYS A 55 -11.01 -19.48 -7.22
C LYS A 55 -10.11 -18.26 -7.29
N VAL A 56 -9.00 -18.32 -8.03
CA VAL A 56 -8.10 -17.18 -8.21
C VAL A 56 -8.81 -16.02 -8.90
N LYS A 57 -9.59 -16.29 -9.97
CA LYS A 57 -10.41 -15.27 -10.65
C LYS A 57 -11.46 -14.67 -9.70
N GLY A 58 -12.13 -15.49 -8.90
CA GLY A 58 -13.12 -15.05 -7.92
C GLY A 58 -12.53 -14.13 -6.84
N MET A 59 -11.25 -14.27 -6.54
CA MET A 59 -10.54 -13.42 -5.59
C MET A 59 -10.02 -12.11 -6.19
N GLN A 60 -10.07 -11.90 -7.51
CA GLN A 60 -9.50 -10.73 -8.18
C GLN A 60 -9.98 -9.41 -7.55
N LYS A 61 -11.28 -9.29 -7.28
CA LYS A 61 -11.86 -8.09 -6.65
C LYS A 61 -11.29 -7.84 -5.25
N THR A 62 -11.09 -8.90 -4.47
CA THR A 62 -10.44 -8.81 -3.15
C THR A 62 -8.99 -8.39 -3.30
N PHE A 63 -8.30 -8.92 -4.32
CA PHE A 63 -6.92 -8.57 -4.56
C PHE A 63 -6.75 -7.10 -4.91
N ASP A 64 -7.59 -6.59 -5.81
CA ASP A 64 -7.60 -5.19 -6.22
C ASP A 64 -7.93 -4.28 -5.04
N ALA A 65 -8.94 -4.63 -4.23
CA ALA A 65 -9.34 -3.86 -3.05
C ALA A 65 -8.20 -3.75 -2.03
N PHE A 66 -7.47 -4.84 -1.78
CA PHE A 66 -6.31 -4.81 -0.88
C PHE A 66 -5.16 -3.96 -1.44
N GLY A 67 -4.86 -4.10 -2.74
CA GLY A 67 -3.86 -3.27 -3.41
C GLY A 67 -4.20 -1.78 -3.37
N GLN A 68 -5.49 -1.43 -3.43
CA GLN A 68 -5.97 -0.05 -3.28
C GLN A 68 -5.90 0.43 -1.82
N ALA A 69 -6.18 -0.44 -0.85
CA ALA A 69 -6.03 -0.11 0.57
C ALA A 69 -4.58 0.24 0.91
N LEU A 70 -3.60 -0.53 0.41
CA LEU A 70 -2.17 -0.24 0.56
C LEU A 70 -1.78 1.11 -0.05
N ASP A 71 -2.32 1.45 -1.22
CA ASP A 71 -2.04 2.73 -1.87
C ASP A 71 -2.60 3.90 -1.07
N ASN A 72 -3.86 3.79 -0.64
CA ASN A 72 -4.56 4.81 0.13
C ASN A 72 -3.85 5.11 1.46
N ILE A 73 -3.42 4.09 2.19
CA ILE A 73 -2.73 4.31 3.47
C ILE A 73 -1.33 4.88 3.26
N GLY A 74 -0.61 4.47 2.21
CA GLY A 74 0.69 5.05 1.85
C GLY A 74 0.58 6.53 1.47
N ILE A 75 -0.44 6.90 0.69
CA ILE A 75 -0.75 8.31 0.35
C ILE A 75 -1.10 9.09 1.61
N HIS A 76 -1.97 8.56 2.45
CA HIS A 76 -2.39 9.22 3.69
C HIS A 76 -1.18 9.50 4.60
N MET A 77 -0.30 8.53 4.83
CA MET A 77 0.90 8.71 5.65
C MET A 77 1.85 9.77 5.07
N LYS A 78 2.02 9.81 3.75
CA LYS A 78 2.84 10.83 3.09
C LYS A 78 2.24 12.23 3.29
N ASN A 79 0.93 12.38 3.14
CA ASN A 79 0.25 13.66 3.33
C ASN A 79 0.41 14.16 4.77
N VAL A 80 0.22 13.26 5.74
CA VAL A 80 0.41 13.58 7.17
C VAL A 80 1.86 14.00 7.44
N SER A 81 2.85 13.30 6.87
CA SER A 81 4.26 13.70 6.97
C SER A 81 4.51 15.12 6.44
N THR A 82 3.96 15.45 5.27
CA THR A 82 4.11 16.79 4.66
C THR A 82 3.50 17.87 5.55
N SER A 83 2.27 17.67 6.04
CA SER A 83 1.61 18.64 6.93
C SER A 83 2.38 18.86 8.24
N TYR A 84 2.96 17.80 8.84
CA TYR A 84 3.80 17.97 10.04
C TYR A 84 5.09 18.73 9.76
N GLN A 85 5.72 18.51 8.61
CA GLN A 85 6.93 19.23 8.21
C GLN A 85 6.65 20.73 8.04
N GLU A 86 5.56 21.08 7.36
CA GLU A 86 5.13 22.47 7.16
C GLU A 86 4.81 23.14 8.50
N LEU A 87 4.06 22.47 9.38
CA LEU A 87 3.76 22.98 10.71
C LEU A 87 5.05 23.25 11.52
N SER A 88 6.01 22.32 11.48
CA SER A 88 7.29 22.49 12.17
C SER A 88 8.11 23.68 11.64
N GLN A 89 8.11 23.89 10.31
CA GLN A 89 8.78 25.03 9.69
C GLN A 89 8.11 26.36 10.04
N ASN A 90 6.77 26.40 10.06
CA ASN A 90 6.00 27.59 10.42
C ASN A 90 6.25 27.99 11.87
N ILE A 91 6.30 27.02 12.79
CA ILE A 91 6.61 27.28 14.21
C ILE A 91 8.01 27.87 14.36
N LYS A 92 9.03 27.29 13.72
CA LYS A 92 10.41 27.81 13.75
C LYS A 92 10.50 29.23 13.20
N THR A 93 9.80 29.50 12.10
CA THR A 93 9.76 30.83 11.48
C THR A 93 9.10 31.87 12.38
N ALA A 94 7.99 31.50 13.05
CA ALA A 94 7.29 32.38 13.98
C ALA A 94 8.14 32.70 15.22
N GLN A 95 8.89 31.72 15.74
CA GLN A 95 9.82 31.92 16.85
C GLN A 95 10.98 32.85 16.47
N ASN A 96 11.55 32.69 15.28
CA ASN A 96 12.64 33.55 14.81
C ASN A 96 12.21 35.00 14.49
N LYS A 97 10.92 35.25 14.24
CA LYS A 97 10.37 36.61 14.03
C LYS A 97 9.97 37.33 15.32
N SER A 98 10.02 36.64 16.46
CA SER A 98 9.62 37.19 17.77
C SER A 98 10.82 37.71 18.59
N PHE A 99 12.00 37.80 17.98
CA PHE A 99 13.21 38.44 18.49
C PHE A 99 13.62 39.57 17.54
#